data_AF-A0A8X6GN31-F1
#
_entry.id   AF-A0A8X6GN31-F1
#
_cell.length_a   1.000
_cell.length_b   1.000
_cell.length_c   1.000
_cell.angle_alpha   90.00
_cell.angle_beta   90.00
_cell.angle_gamma   90.00
#
_symmetry.space_group_name_H-M   'P 1'
#
loop_
_entity.id
_entity.type
_entity.pdbx_description
1 polymer ?
#
loop_
_entity_poly.entity_id
_entity_poly.type
_entity_poly.pdbx_seq_one_letter_code
_entity_poly.pdbx_strand_id
1 'polypeptide(L)'
;MFDFPYCDGDDFLISAKKHKGSCEKPKYDLDLSTSDGGVEKNIPHYVIHLGKGLLLEIKNFRSNYYVRLSKVGKVSEVRNRFNIPLIRLETLHKGIEAIMDYVKNCR
;
A
#
# COMPACT_ATOMS: atom_id res chain seq x y z
N MET A 1 -38.78 10.28 18.73
CA MET A 1 -39.46 9.01 19.01
C MET A 1 -39.20 8.15 17.80
N PHE A 2 -38.32 7.16 17.92
CA PHE A 2 -37.94 6.27 16.83
C PHE A 2 -38.16 4.83 17.31
N ASP A 3 -39.03 4.12 16.61
CA ASP A 3 -39.41 2.73 16.85
C ASP A 3 -38.29 1.77 16.46
N PHE A 4 -38.02 0.79 17.33
CA PHE A 4 -37.16 -0.36 17.05
C PHE A 4 -38.04 -1.56 16.67
N PRO A 5 -37.79 -2.27 15.55
CA PRO A 5 -38.45 -3.54 15.35
C PRO A 5 -37.84 -4.59 16.30
N TYR A 6 -38.75 -5.30 16.94
CA TYR A 6 -38.55 -6.40 17.88
C TYR A 6 -37.53 -7.44 17.39
N CYS A 7 -36.56 -7.78 18.24
CA CYS A 7 -35.88 -9.07 18.19
C CYS A 7 -36.80 -10.09 18.87
N ASP A 8 -37.30 -11.06 18.12
CA ASP A 8 -37.95 -12.25 18.66
C ASP A 8 -36.85 -13.24 19.10
N GLY A 9 -37.01 -13.76 20.32
CA GLY A 9 -36.24 -14.87 20.89
C GLY A 9 -36.57 -16.18 20.18
N ASP A 10 -35.99 -17.33 20.45
CA ASP A 10 -34.98 -17.85 21.38
C ASP A 10 -34.37 -19.04 20.56
N ASP A 11 -33.24 -19.70 20.80
CA ASP A 11 -32.82 -20.32 22.04
C ASP A 11 -31.52 -21.15 21.78
N PHE A 12 -30.66 -21.22 22.80
CA PHE A 12 -29.63 -22.22 23.10
C PHE A 12 -28.55 -22.62 22.06
N LEU A 13 -27.33 -22.08 22.24
CA LEU A 13 -26.21 -22.82 22.84
C LEU A 13 -25.03 -21.87 23.15
N ILE A 14 -24.82 -21.62 24.43
CA ILE A 14 -23.67 -20.89 24.95
C ILE A 14 -22.41 -21.75 24.76
N SER A 15 -21.51 -21.33 23.89
CA SER A 15 -20.08 -21.54 24.11
C SER A 15 -19.39 -20.18 24.15
N ALA A 16 -19.11 -19.73 25.36
CA ALA A 16 -18.52 -18.44 25.64
C ALA A 16 -17.09 -18.38 25.08
N LYS A 17 -16.90 -17.65 23.99
CA LYS A 17 -15.67 -16.87 23.78
C LYS A 17 -16.04 -15.43 23.53
N LYS A 18 -15.80 -14.58 24.54
CA LYS A 18 -15.79 -13.13 24.43
C LYS A 18 -14.85 -12.72 23.29
N HIS A 19 -15.38 -12.46 22.10
CA HIS A 19 -14.70 -11.57 21.15
C HIS A 19 -15.20 -10.16 21.41
N LYS A 20 -14.35 -9.45 22.14
CA LYS A 20 -14.30 -8.01 22.30
C LYS A 20 -14.55 -7.35 20.94
N GLY A 21 -15.56 -6.48 20.85
CA GLY A 21 -15.95 -5.83 19.60
C GLY A 21 -14.76 -5.23 18.87
N SER A 22 -14.48 -5.74 17.68
CA SER A 22 -13.77 -4.97 16.67
C SER A 22 -14.84 -4.25 15.86
N CYS A 23 -14.94 -2.94 16.07
CA CYS A 23 -15.47 -2.06 15.04
C CYS A 23 -14.64 -2.32 13.79
N GLU A 24 -15.16 -3.11 12.86
CA GLU A 24 -14.50 -3.41 11.59
C GLU A 24 -14.43 -2.10 10.82
N LYS A 25 -13.24 -1.50 10.83
CA LYS A 25 -12.95 -0.34 9.98
C LYS A 25 -13.23 -0.75 8.53
N PRO A 26 -13.92 0.09 7.74
CA PRO A 26 -14.14 -0.21 6.33
C PRO A 26 -12.80 -0.44 5.62
N LYS A 27 -12.67 -1.61 5.00
CA LYS A 27 -11.48 -2.04 4.25
C LYS A 27 -11.63 -1.48 2.83
N TYR A 28 -10.93 -0.40 2.53
CA TYR A 28 -10.90 0.19 1.20
C TYR A 28 -9.84 -0.53 0.35
N ASP A 29 -10.27 -1.38 -0.58
CA ASP A 29 -9.39 -2.05 -1.53
C ASP A 29 -9.56 -1.38 -2.91
N LEU A 30 -8.47 -0.88 -3.48
CA LEU A 30 -8.44 -0.22 -4.79
C LEU A 30 -7.46 -0.97 -5.68
N ASP A 31 -8.01 -1.72 -6.65
CA ASP A 31 -7.22 -2.39 -7.68
C ASP A 31 -6.95 -1.43 -8.85
N LEU A 32 -5.67 -1.24 -9.16
CA LEU A 32 -5.19 -0.34 -10.22
C LEU A 32 -4.36 -1.11 -11.27
N SER A 33 -4.56 -2.41 -11.40
CA SER A 33 -3.77 -3.26 -12.30
C SER A 33 -4.27 -3.23 -13.75
N THR A 34 -3.51 -2.59 -14.65
CA THR A 34 -3.64 -2.72 -16.12
C THR A 34 -2.63 -3.72 -16.71
N SER A 35 -2.99 -4.40 -17.81
CA SER A 35 -2.16 -5.40 -18.51
C SER A 35 -0.98 -4.79 -19.28
N ASP A 36 0.12 -5.56 -19.36
CA ASP A 36 1.49 -5.17 -19.68
C ASP A 36 1.73 -4.68 -21.12
N GLY A 37 2.67 -3.75 -21.27
CA GLY A 37 3.12 -3.15 -22.53
C GLY A 37 4.54 -2.61 -22.37
N GLY A 38 5.53 -3.50 -22.45
CA GLY A 38 6.95 -3.16 -22.27
C GLY A 38 7.54 -2.47 -23.50
N VAL A 39 7.81 -1.17 -23.40
CA VAL A 39 8.60 -0.43 -24.40
C VAL A 39 10.04 -0.34 -23.91
N GLU A 40 11.01 -0.82 -24.70
CA GLU A 40 12.44 -0.68 -24.43
C GLU A 40 12.82 0.82 -24.40
N LYS A 41 12.99 1.37 -23.20
CA LYS A 41 13.48 2.74 -22.98
C LYS A 41 14.81 2.68 -22.23
N ASN A 42 15.88 3.22 -22.80
CA ASN A 42 17.15 3.38 -22.08
C ASN A 42 17.07 4.56 -21.09
N ILE A 43 16.51 4.31 -19.91
CA ILE A 43 16.37 5.32 -18.85
C ILE A 43 17.66 5.36 -18.03
N PRO A 44 18.27 6.55 -17.81
CA PRO A 44 19.47 6.69 -16.99
C PRO A 44 19.19 6.36 -15.52
N HIS A 45 20.22 5.90 -14.80
CA HIS A 45 20.14 5.68 -13.37
C HIS A 45 19.89 7.01 -12.64
N TYR A 46 18.89 7.03 -11.76
CA TYR A 46 18.49 8.22 -11.02
C TYR A 46 18.16 7.83 -9.58
N VAL A 47 18.64 8.61 -8.59
CA VAL A 47 18.48 8.32 -7.17
C VAL A 47 18.03 9.58 -6.42
N ILE A 48 17.01 9.43 -5.59
CA ILE A 48 16.49 10.46 -4.69
C ILE A 48 16.68 9.98 -3.25
N HIS A 49 17.28 10.81 -2.41
CA HIS A 49 17.42 10.56 -0.97
C HIS A 49 16.24 11.17 -0.21
N LEU A 50 15.40 10.32 0.40
CA LEU A 50 14.21 10.74 1.16
C LEU A 50 14.48 10.97 2.65
N GLY A 51 15.76 10.98 3.04
CA GLY A 51 16.20 11.18 4.43
C GLY A 51 16.13 9.92 5.29
N LYS A 52 16.80 9.97 6.46
CA LYS A 52 16.92 8.86 7.42
C LYS A 52 17.37 7.54 6.77
N GLY A 53 18.15 7.58 5.69
CA GLY A 53 18.60 6.40 4.95
C GLY A 53 17.51 5.68 4.14
N LEU A 54 16.42 6.36 3.76
CA LEU A 54 15.50 5.92 2.71
C LEU A 54 15.96 6.48 1.36
N LEU A 55 15.97 5.65 0.33
CA LEU A 55 16.32 6.02 -1.03
C LEU A 55 15.27 5.51 -2.01
N LEU A 56 15.01 6.31 -3.04
CA LEU A 56 14.19 5.95 -4.18
C LEU A 56 15.07 6.00 -5.43
N GLU A 57 15.22 4.89 -6.15
CA GLU A 57 16.08 4.82 -7.33
C GLU A 57 15.38 4.19 -8.54
N ILE A 58 15.76 4.61 -9.75
CA ILE A 58 15.41 3.91 -10.99
C ILE A 58 16.51 2.90 -11.28
N LYS A 59 16.15 1.62 -11.37
CA LYS A 59 17.09 0.54 -11.65
C LYS A 59 16.68 -0.27 -12.87
N ASN A 60 17.65 -0.58 -13.73
CA ASN A 60 17.52 -1.62 -14.76
C ASN A 60 17.98 -2.97 -14.21
N PHE A 61 17.19 -4.02 -14.40
CA PHE A 61 17.56 -5.40 -14.14
C PHE A 61 16.93 -6.33 -15.18
N ARG A 62 17.76 -7.12 -15.88
CA ARG A 62 17.32 -8.06 -16.93
C ARG A 62 16.37 -7.41 -17.94
N SER A 63 16.78 -6.26 -18.48
CA SER A 63 16.01 -5.48 -19.47
C SER A 63 14.68 -4.93 -18.98
N ASN A 64 14.41 -5.00 -17.67
CA ASN A 64 13.22 -4.42 -17.06
C ASN A 64 13.61 -3.27 -16.14
N TYR A 65 12.81 -2.20 -16.18
CA TYR A 65 12.98 -1.05 -15.32
C TYR A 65 12.11 -1.16 -14.08
N TYR A 66 12.68 -0.77 -12.95
CA TYR A 66 12.02 -0.75 -11.65
C TYR A 66 12.24 0.58 -10.97
N VAL A 67 11.22 1.06 -10.28
CA VAL A 67 11.36 2.04 -9.21
C VAL A 67 11.60 1.27 -7.92
N ARG A 68 12.77 1.46 -7.31
CA ARG A 68 13.15 0.81 -6.07
C ARG A 68 13.08 1.77 -4.92
N LEU A 69 12.33 1.40 -3.89
CA LEU A 69 12.44 1.97 -2.56
C LEU A 69 13.38 1.10 -1.72
N SER A 70 14.40 1.70 -1.12
CA SER A 70 15.34 0.98 -0.27
C SER A 70 15.60 1.71 1.04
N LYS A 71 15.77 0.92 2.11
CA LYS A 71 16.23 1.39 3.40
C LYS A 71 17.66 0.93 3.63
N VAL A 72 18.57 1.89 3.71
CA VAL A 72 19.98 1.68 3.99
C VAL A 72 20.25 1.93 5.47
N GLY A 73 21.03 1.04 6.08
CA GLY A 73 21.52 1.12 7.45
C GLY A 73 22.76 2.01 7.59
N LYS A 74 23.30 2.12 8.81
CA LYS A 74 24.48 2.96 9.10
C LYS A 74 25.76 2.50 8.39
N VAL A 75 25.83 1.23 7.99
CA VAL A 75 27.01 0.59 7.37
C VAL A 75 26.79 0.34 5.88
N SER A 76 25.97 1.17 5.20
CA SER A 76 25.57 0.99 3.80
C SER A 76 24.88 -0.34 3.46
N GLU A 77 24.57 -1.16 4.45
CA GLU A 77 23.83 -2.41 4.27
C GLU A 77 22.36 -2.08 3.95
N VAL A 78 21.89 -2.56 2.81
CA VAL A 78 20.50 -2.38 2.41
C VAL A 78 19.64 -3.40 3.14
N ARG A 79 18.87 -2.95 4.13
CA ARG A 79 18.07 -3.82 5.02
C ARG A 79 16.70 -4.16 4.45
N ASN A 80 16.11 -3.26 3.68
CA ASN A 80 14.80 -3.48 3.08
C ASN A 80 14.81 -2.95 1.65
N ARG A 81 14.26 -3.72 0.71
CA ARG A 81 14.19 -3.38 -0.71
C ARG A 81 12.82 -3.75 -1.23
N PHE A 82 12.17 -2.80 -1.85
CA PHE A 82 10.93 -3.00 -2.57
C PHE A 82 11.11 -2.49 -3.99
N ASN A 83 10.94 -3.36 -4.98
CA ASN A 83 11.07 -3.00 -6.39
C ASN A 83 9.68 -3.03 -7.03
N ILE A 84 9.28 -1.90 -7.61
CA ILE A 84 8.02 -1.73 -8.31
C ILE A 84 8.33 -1.68 -9.79
N PRO A 85 7.73 -2.53 -10.64
CA PRO A 85 7.89 -2.44 -12.08
C PRO A 85 7.57 -1.02 -12.57
N LEU A 86 8.41 -0.45 -13.43
CA LEU A 86 8.23 0.94 -13.87
C LEU A 86 6.89 1.15 -14.59
N ILE A 87 6.35 0.12 -15.23
CA ILE A 87 5.01 0.16 -15.85
C ILE A 87 3.89 0.46 -14.83
N ARG A 88 4.12 0.17 -13.54
CA ARG A 88 3.18 0.48 -12.45
C ARG A 88 3.39 1.87 -11.84
N LEU A 89 4.28 2.70 -12.40
CA LEU A 89 4.61 4.00 -11.79
C LEU A 89 3.42 4.96 -11.75
N GLU A 90 2.61 5.01 -12.81
CA GLU A 90 1.39 5.84 -12.82
C GLU A 90 0.37 5.37 -11.79
N THR A 91 0.20 4.05 -11.67
CA THR A 91 -0.62 3.42 -10.62
C THR A 91 -0.12 3.79 -9.23
N LEU A 92 1.19 3.71 -8.99
CA LEU A 92 1.80 4.09 -7.71
C LEU A 92 1.56 5.58 -7.40
N HIS A 93 1.70 6.45 -8.39
CA HIS A 93 1.45 7.88 -8.25
C HIS A 93 0.03 8.15 -7.76
N LYS A 94 -0.98 7.58 -8.45
CA LYS A 94 -2.40 7.71 -8.05
C LYS A 94 -2.65 7.18 -6.64
N GLY A 95 -2.01 6.06 -6.27
CA GLY A 95 -2.12 5.51 -4.92
C GLY A 95 -1.52 6.43 -3.84
N ILE A 96 -0.38 7.05 -4.12
CA ILE A 96 0.24 8.02 -3.21
C ILE A 96 -0.65 9.25 -3.05
N GLU A 97 -1.19 9.81 -4.15
CA GLU A 97 -2.12 10.94 -4.11
C GLU A 97 -3.36 10.62 -3.26
N ALA A 98 -3.99 9.47 -3.48
CA ALA A 98 -5.16 9.04 -2.71
C ALA A 98 -4.86 8.91 -1.20
N ILE A 99 -3.69 8.36 -0.84
CA ILE A 99 -3.25 8.28 0.57
C ILE A 99 -3.01 9.67 1.14
N MET A 100 -2.37 10.56 0.38
CA MET A 100 -2.13 11.94 0.82
C MET A 100 -3.44 12.67 1.12
N ASP A 101 -4.45 12.52 0.26
CA ASP A 101 -5.75 13.15 0.45
C ASP A 101 -6.52 12.52 1.63
N TYR A 102 -6.46 11.19 1.80
CA TYR A 102 -7.02 10.53 2.97
C TYR A 102 -6.38 11.05 4.28
N VAL A 103 -5.06 11.19 4.32
CA VAL A 103 -4.34 11.71 5.50
C VAL A 103 -4.68 13.17 5.78
N LYS A 104 -4.85 14.01 4.75
CA LYS A 104 -5.32 15.40 4.92
C LYS A 104 -6.72 15.43 5.55
N ASN A 105 -7.63 14.56 5.11
CA ASN A 105 -8.98 14.49 5.64
C ASN A 105 -9.06 13.93 7.08
N CYS A 106 -8.02 13.21 7.52
CA CYS A 106 -7.93 12.69 8.89
C CYS A 106 -7.25 13.65 9.87
N ARG A 107 -6.67 14.76 9.38
CA ARG A 107 -6.02 15.79 10.20
C ARG A 107 -6.94 16.97 10.40
#